data_AF-A0A920RFT0-F1
#
_entry.id   AF-A0A920RFT0-F1
#
_cell.length_a   1.000
_cell.length_b   1.000
_cell.length_c   1.000
_cell.angle_alpha   90.00
_cell.angle_beta   90.00
_cell.angle_gamma   90.00
#
_symmetry.space_group_name_H-M   'P 1'
#
loop_
_entity.id
_entity.type
_entity.pdbx_description
1 polymer ?
#
loop_
_entity_poly.entity_id
_entity_poly.type
_entity_poly.pdbx_seq_one_letter_code
_entity_poly.pdbx_strand_id
1 'polypeptide(L)' 'MDQINNLADLSISDYMDKDEFRRRLDRSMGFGVVDRVYHQGACSNTMATDSRYMLENNYSFSRDLLEWSVGRRVL' A
#
# COMPACT_ATOMS: atom_id res chain seq x y z
N MET A 1 -9.14 1.39 18.12
CA MET A 1 -8.80 0.16 18.86
C MET A 1 -9.24 -1.03 18.00
N ASP A 2 -8.40 -1.75 17.27
CA ASP A 2 -7.00 -1.59 16.89
C ASP A 2 -6.78 -2.46 15.64
N GLN A 3 -6.71 -1.87 14.45
CA GLN A 3 -6.18 -2.62 13.30
C GLN A 3 -4.73 -3.04 13.52
N ILE A 4 -4.01 -2.30 14.38
CA ILE A 4 -2.62 -2.59 14.76
C ILE A 4 -2.53 -3.91 15.53
N ASN A 5 -3.57 -4.34 16.28
CA ASN A 5 -3.54 -5.61 16.99
C ASN A 5 -3.46 -6.80 16.04
N ASN A 6 -3.95 -6.66 14.79
CA ASN A 6 -3.80 -7.70 13.76
C ASN A 6 -2.34 -7.87 13.29
N LEU A 7 -1.45 -6.95 13.66
CA LEU A 7 -0.03 -7.00 13.35
C LEU A 7 0.82 -7.42 14.56
N ALA A 8 0.23 -7.51 15.76
CA ALA A 8 0.97 -7.71 17.01
C ALA A 8 1.71 -9.06 17.08
N ASP A 9 1.21 -10.08 16.39
CA ASP A 9 1.81 -11.43 16.35
C ASP A 9 2.61 -11.69 15.06
N LEU A 10 2.81 -10.67 14.22
CA LEU A 10 3.57 -10.79 12.98
C LEU A 10 5.03 -10.41 13.20
N SER A 11 5.93 -11.18 12.59
CA SER A 11 7.34 -10.79 12.46
C SER A 11 7.51 -9.80 11.31
N ILE A 12 7.54 -8.51 11.64
CA ILE A 12 7.67 -7.41 10.68
C ILE A 12 9.06 -6.78 10.83
N SER A 13 9.83 -6.72 9.74
CA SER A 13 11.18 -6.15 9.75
C SER A 13 11.19 -4.63 9.80
N ASP A 14 10.19 -3.99 9.19
CA ASP A 14 10.04 -2.54 9.16
C ASP A 14 8.59 -2.13 8.91
N TYR A 15 8.21 -0.94 9.36
CA TYR A 15 6.89 -0.36 9.19
C TYR A 15 7.00 1.05 8.62
N MET A 16 6.19 1.34 7.60
CA MET A 16 6.14 2.65 6.96
C MET A 16 4.72 3.18 6.96
N ASP A 17 4.56 4.46 7.29
CA ASP A 17 3.29 5.16 7.13
C ASP A 17 2.84 5.14 5.66
N LYS A 18 1.53 4.99 5.45
CA LYS A 18 0.96 4.84 4.11
C LYS A 18 1.24 6.05 3.20
N ASP A 19 1.24 7.27 3.75
CA ASP A 19 1.42 8.48 2.95
C ASP A 19 2.89 8.65 2.58
N GLU A 20 3.81 8.21 3.45
CA GLU A 20 5.24 8.12 3.13
C GLU A 20 5.51 7.08 2.04
N PHE A 21 4.88 5.90 2.13
CA PHE A 21 4.98 4.87 1.10
C PHE A 21 4.52 5.40 -0.27
N ARG A 22 3.38 6.10 -0.32
CA ARG A 22 2.88 6.74 -1.55
C ARG A 22 3.87 7.75 -2.11
N ARG A 23 4.42 8.64 -1.28
CA ARG A 23 5.43 9.61 -1.72
C ARG A 23 6.68 8.94 -2.30
N ARG A 24 7.10 7.80 -1.75
CA ARG A 24 8.27 7.06 -2.24
C ARG A 24 8.02 6.36 -3.57
N LEU A 25 6.80 5.86 -3.79
CA LEU A 25 6.36 5.36 -5.11
C LEU A 25 6.49 6.47 -6.17
N ASP A 26 5.93 7.64 -5.88
CA ASP A 26 5.88 8.78 -6.82
C ASP A 26 7.26 9.37 -7.12
N ARG A 27 8.08 9.57 -6.08
CA ARG A 27 9.38 10.24 -6.21
C ARG A 27 10.49 9.36 -6.78
N SER A 28 10.18 8.11 -7.14
CA SER A 28 11.18 7.13 -7.58
C SER A 28 12.33 6.93 -6.58
N MET A 29 12.15 7.30 -5.30
CA MET A 29 13.19 7.15 -4.27
C MET A 29 13.52 5.68 -4.03
N GLY A 30 12.62 4.77 -4.44
CA GLY A 30 12.82 3.33 -4.41
C GLY A 30 12.76 2.77 -3.00
N PHE A 31 12.72 1.44 -2.92
CA PHE A 31 12.71 0.69 -1.65
C PHE A 31 13.94 -0.23 -1.56
N GLY A 32 15.01 0.10 -2.29
CA GLY A 32 16.12 -0.82 -2.55
C GLY A 32 15.74 -1.90 -3.57
N VAL A 33 16.35 -3.08 -3.44
CA VAL A 33 16.01 -4.26 -4.24
C VAL A 33 14.75 -4.89 -3.66
N VAL A 34 13.70 -4.98 -4.48
CA VAL A 34 12.43 -5.60 -4.10
C VAL A 34 12.16 -6.74 -5.06
N ASP A 35 12.03 -7.95 -4.54
CA ASP A 35 11.72 -9.12 -5.35
C ASP A 35 10.21 -9.27 -5.59
N ARG A 36 9.41 -9.01 -4.56
CA ARG A 36 7.97 -9.26 -4.56
C ARG A 36 7.18 -8.22 -3.75
N VAL A 37 5.96 -7.94 -4.19
CA VAL A 37 5.00 -7.10 -3.48
C VAL A 37 3.71 -7.88 -3.21
N TYR A 38 3.33 -7.97 -1.94
CA TYR A 38 2.03 -8.50 -1.53
C TYR A 38 1.08 -7.35 -1.20
N HIS A 39 0.20 -7.01 -2.13
CA HIS A 39 -0.84 -6.00 -1.90
C HIS A 39 -2.03 -6.62 -1.15
N GLN A 40 -2.02 -6.49 0.18
CA GLN A 40 -2.96 -7.17 1.10
C GLN A 40 -4.15 -6.31 1.51
N GLY A 41 -4.40 -5.16 0.86
CA GLY A 41 -5.42 -4.25 1.38
C GLY A 41 -6.05 -3.32 0.37
N ALA A 42 -7.34 -3.12 0.59
CA ALA A 42 -8.10 -1.95 0.22
C ALA A 42 -8.98 -1.61 1.44
N CYS A 43 -9.60 -0.44 1.49
CA CYS A 43 -10.51 -0.11 2.58
C CYS A 43 -11.61 -1.17 2.65
N SER A 44 -11.69 -1.89 3.77
CA SER A 44 -12.68 -2.95 4.02
C SER A 44 -14.04 -2.39 4.46
N ASN A 45 -14.20 -1.06 4.47
CA ASN A 45 -15.43 -0.41 4.89
C ASN A 45 -16.54 -0.65 3.85
N THR A 46 -17.41 -1.62 4.12
CA THR A 46 -18.55 -1.98 3.28
C THR A 46 -19.66 -0.93 3.27
N MET A 47 -19.60 0.06 4.17
CA MET A 47 -20.55 1.18 4.26
C MET A 47 -20.01 2.48 3.66
N ALA A 48 -18.94 2.42 2.86
CA ALA A 48 -18.27 3.61 2.34
C ALA A 48 -19.22 4.50 1.51
N THR A 49 -19.66 5.62 2.10
CA THR A 49 -20.47 6.66 1.46
C THR A 49 -19.63 7.73 0.77
N ASP A 50 -18.33 7.78 1.08
CA ASP A 50 -17.36 8.67 0.45
C ASP A 50 -16.70 7.97 -0.74
N SER A 51 -17.28 8.18 -1.92
CA SER A 51 -16.79 7.64 -3.18
C SER A 51 -15.41 8.17 -3.57
N ARG A 52 -15.08 9.42 -3.18
CA ARG A 52 -13.77 10.02 -3.46
C ARG A 52 -12.69 9.31 -2.66
N TYR A 53 -12.92 9.11 -1.38
CA TYR A 53 -12.02 8.36 -0.52
C TYR A 53 -11.79 6.93 -1.05
N MET A 54 -12.85 6.26 -1.51
CA MET A 54 -12.73 4.91 -2.09
C MET A 54 -11.91 4.89 -3.38
N LEU A 55 -12.11 5.85 -4.27
CA LEU A 55 -11.31 5.97 -5.49
C LEU A 55 -9.83 6.23 -5.16
N GLU A 56 -9.55 7.16 -4.24
CA GLU A 56 -8.17 7.52 -3.88
C GLU A 56 -7.45 6.39 -3.13
N ASN A 57 -8.13 5.68 -2.23
CA ASN A 57 -7.54 4.66 -1.38
C ASN A 57 -7.51 3.27 -2.04
N ASN A 58 -8.53 2.88 -2.80
CA ASN A 58 -8.64 1.52 -3.32
C ASN A 58 -8.20 1.42 -4.77
N TYR A 59 -8.54 2.42 -5.60
CA TYR A 59 -8.23 2.38 -7.03
C TYR A 59 -6.88 3.02 -7.33
N SER A 60 -6.74 4.32 -7.07
CA SER A 60 -5.53 5.08 -7.43
C SER A 60 -4.28 4.47 -6.80
N PHE A 61 -4.35 4.16 -5.49
CA PHE A 61 -3.25 3.51 -4.78
C PHE A 61 -2.80 2.18 -5.43
N SER A 62 -3.77 1.30 -5.72
CA SER A 62 -3.48 -0.02 -6.29
C SER A 62 -2.89 0.09 -7.71
N ARG A 63 -3.39 1.06 -8.50
CA ARG A 63 -2.85 1.35 -9.82
C ARG A 63 -1.41 1.85 -9.74
N ASP A 64 -1.14 2.83 -8.88
CA ASP A 64 0.19 3.43 -8.75
C ASP A 64 1.22 2.37 -8.30
N LEU A 65 0.82 1.48 -7.38
CA LEU A 65 1.64 0.35 -6.94
C LEU A 65 1.89 -0.69 -8.06
N LEU A 66 0.87 -0.99 -8.86
CA LEU A 66 1.00 -1.90 -10.00
C LEU A 66 1.96 -1.33 -11.05
N GLU A 67 1.79 -0.06 -11.42
CA GLU A 67 2.66 0.62 -12.38
C GLU A 67 4.11 0.63 -11.90
N TRP A 68 4.33 0.91 -10.63
CA TRP A 68 5.67 0.85 -10.02
C TRP A 68 6.29 -0.54 -10.10
N SER A 69 5.50 -1.59 -9.81
CA SER A 69 5.96 -2.98 -9.77
C SER A 69 6.29 -3.50 -11.17
N VAL A 70 5.40 -3.27 -12.14
CA VAL A 70 5.61 -3.66 -13.55
C VAL A 70 6.81 -2.95 -14.15
N GLY A 71 6.95 -1.63 -13.90
CA GLY A 71 8.08 -0.85 -14.39
C GLY A 71 9.44 -1.31 -13.86
N ARG A 72 9.45 -2.07 -12.75
CA ARG A 72 10.67 -2.58 -12.09
C ARG A 72 10.80 -4.10 -12.14
N ARG A 73 9.86 -4.80 -12.80
CA ARG A 73 9.80 -6.27 -12.88
C ARG A 73 9.75 -6.93 -11.49
N VAL A 74 9.11 -6.26 -10.55
CA VAL A 74 8.78 -6.80 -9.23
C VAL A 74 7.54 -7.67 -9.37
N LEU A 75 7.57 -8.86 -8.76
CA LEU A 75 6.49 -9.86 -8.87
C LEU A 75 5.37 -9.65 -7.85
#